data_AF-A0A7D9HCV6-F1
#
_entry.id   AF-A0A7D9HCV6-F1
#
_cell.length_a   1.000
_cell.length_b   1.000
_cell.length_c   1.000
_cell.angle_alpha   90.00
_cell.angle_beta   90.00
_cell.angle_gamma   90.00
#
_symmetry.space_group_name_H-M   'P 1'
#
loop_
_entity.id
_entity.type
_entity.pdbx_description
1 polymer ?
#
loop_
_entity_poly.entity_id
_entity_poly.type
_entity_poly.pdbx_seq_one_letter_code
_entity_poly.pdbx_strand_id
1 'polypeptide(L)'
;MQEQDEHVVVSTDSDELVSLGYRNGPTGVKSLPAQVNKRCDNLGMPLLQTTFPASVSIAELLKAGKLVKPTNKNKVKLTFEEFDVQNQEWQDVMEQDVFVETEVFLRCRFRDAFRATSKTGGTQCQWVVKTYNHEAVDAIVVQLSSSIEDHARKQVQMHAVARHIAKKFALKAPKEYVPGSFVKYINNDGKCRYPHDGCSDEYKELFEKAQCLVHYSYDISEKKLMLLDIQGSKLDLYDPEIATANIMDEESSELYFCCGNCTSVGIEEFLKGHTCNDYCKMMGLPDQ
;
A
#
# COMPACT_ATOMS: atom_id res chain seq x y z
N MET A 1 -12.29 -3.01 -3.25
CA MET A 1 -10.97 -2.36 -3.18
C MET A 1 -10.88 -1.65 -1.84
N GLN A 2 -10.05 -2.15 -0.92
CA GLN A 2 -9.80 -1.52 0.37
C GLN A 2 -8.31 -1.17 0.39
N GLU A 3 -7.95 0.06 0.02
CA GLU A 3 -6.58 0.53 0.20
C GLU A 3 -6.35 0.97 1.65
N GLN A 4 -5.15 0.69 2.16
CA GLN A 4 -4.73 1.02 3.51
C GLN A 4 -4.31 2.49 3.61
N ASP A 5 -4.48 3.09 4.80
CA ASP A 5 -4.11 4.47 5.05
C ASP A 5 -2.59 4.66 4.93
N GLU A 6 -2.21 5.66 4.15
CA GLU A 6 -0.83 6.09 3.93
C GLU A 6 -0.62 7.47 4.49
N HIS A 7 0.45 7.62 5.26
CA HIS A 7 0.81 8.87 5.88
C HIS A 7 2.21 9.31 5.47
N VAL A 8 2.39 10.63 5.27
CA VAL A 8 3.73 11.22 5.26
C VAL A 8 4.27 11.09 6.67
N VAL A 9 5.54 10.75 6.76
CA VAL A 9 6.27 10.78 8.00
C VAL A 9 7.41 11.78 7.87
N VAL A 10 7.36 12.80 8.72
CA VAL A 10 8.45 13.78 8.89
C VAL A 10 9.22 13.44 10.18
N SER A 11 10.55 13.34 10.09
CA SER A 11 11.42 13.25 11.26
C SER A 11 11.95 14.62 11.66
N THR A 12 11.89 14.93 12.96
CA THR A 12 12.30 16.23 13.52
C THR A 12 13.80 16.35 13.81
N ASP A 13 14.56 15.26 13.74
CA ASP A 13 16.02 15.29 13.91
C ASP A 13 16.67 15.45 12.53
N SER A 14 17.41 16.53 12.36
CA SER A 14 18.18 16.85 11.16
C SER A 14 19.23 15.76 10.87
N ASP A 15 18.81 14.73 10.15
CA ASP A 15 19.52 14.01 9.08
C ASP A 15 18.51 13.03 8.43
N GLU A 16 17.63 13.63 7.62
CA GLU A 16 16.60 13.14 6.69
C GLU A 16 15.92 11.77 6.92
N LEU A 17 14.65 11.83 7.35
CA LEU A 17 13.64 10.82 7.01
C LEU A 17 12.37 11.49 6.49
N VAL A 18 12.08 11.23 5.21
CA VAL A 18 10.78 11.47 4.61
C VAL A 18 10.28 10.14 4.08
N SER A 19 9.18 9.63 4.65
CA SER A 19 8.69 8.28 4.35
C SER A 19 7.18 8.15 4.31
N LEU A 20 6.70 7.12 3.62
CA LEU A 20 5.29 6.78 3.44
C LEU A 20 4.96 5.53 4.27
N GLY A 21 4.19 5.68 5.34
CA GLY A 21 3.87 4.62 6.29
C GLY A 21 2.51 3.97 6.00
N TYR A 22 2.47 2.65 5.78
CA TYR A 22 1.24 1.87 5.65
C TYR A 22 0.94 1.07 6.92
N ARG A 23 -0.34 1.06 7.35
CA ARG A 23 -0.82 0.28 8.48
C ARG A 23 -1.53 -1.00 8.04
N ASN A 24 -0.90 -2.16 8.25
CA ASN A 24 -1.58 -3.46 8.09
C ASN A 24 -2.46 -3.79 9.32
N GLY A 25 -3.71 -4.20 9.09
CA GLY A 25 -4.66 -4.63 10.12
C GLY A 25 -4.34 -6.02 10.71
N PRO A 26 -4.79 -6.34 11.93
CA PRO A 26 -4.44 -7.59 12.62
C PRO A 26 -5.22 -8.79 12.07
N THR A 27 -4.51 -9.87 11.72
CA THR A 27 -5.10 -11.17 11.35
C THR A 27 -5.63 -11.90 12.58
N GLY A 28 -6.96 -11.98 12.73
CA GLY A 28 -7.62 -12.76 13.78
C GLY A 28 -7.90 -14.20 13.36
N VAL A 29 -7.30 -15.17 14.05
CA VAL A 29 -7.66 -16.59 13.94
C VAL A 29 -8.88 -16.86 14.82
N LYS A 30 -10.01 -17.30 14.21
CA LYS A 30 -11.18 -17.80 14.93
C LYS A 30 -11.16 -19.34 14.95
N SER A 31 -11.27 -19.93 16.14
CA SER A 31 -11.55 -21.37 16.31
C SER A 31 -12.73 -21.57 17.27
N LEU A 32 -13.70 -22.38 16.88
CA LEU A 32 -14.81 -22.93 17.68
C LEU A 32 -15.13 -24.36 17.14
N PRO A 33 -15.80 -25.25 17.90
CA PRO A 33 -15.47 -25.69 19.26
C PRO A 33 -15.32 -27.23 19.35
N ALA A 34 -14.72 -27.69 20.45
CA ALA A 34 -14.57 -29.10 20.80
C ALA A 34 -15.89 -29.74 21.27
N GLN A 35 -16.13 -31.00 20.90
CA GLN A 35 -17.07 -31.89 21.58
C GLN A 35 -16.33 -33.13 22.10
N VAL A 36 -16.26 -33.30 23.42
CA VAL A 36 -16.31 -34.62 24.07
C VAL A 36 -16.97 -34.48 25.44
N ASN A 37 -18.09 -35.16 25.63
CA ASN A 37 -18.73 -35.42 26.92
C ASN A 37 -17.91 -36.45 27.74
N LYS A 38 -17.74 -36.22 29.05
CA LYS A 38 -18.04 -37.22 30.11
C LYS A 38 -17.95 -36.62 31.53
N ARG A 39 -18.94 -37.01 32.34
CA ARG A 39 -19.20 -36.66 33.75
C ARG A 39 -18.16 -37.25 34.71
N CYS A 40 -17.92 -36.55 35.83
CA CYS A 40 -17.94 -37.13 37.18
C CYS A 40 -18.08 -36.02 38.25
N ASP A 41 -18.63 -36.42 39.39
CA ASP A 41 -19.35 -35.59 40.35
C ASP A 41 -18.52 -34.78 41.36
N ASN A 42 -19.14 -33.68 41.81
CA ASN A 42 -19.06 -32.93 43.06
C ASN A 42 -17.98 -33.27 44.11
N LEU A 43 -17.08 -32.31 44.36
CA LEU A 43 -16.66 -31.87 45.70
C LEU A 43 -16.37 -30.36 45.66
N GLY A 44 -17.08 -29.58 46.46
CA GLY A 44 -17.00 -28.12 46.48
C GLY A 44 -15.70 -27.60 47.08
N MET A 45 -14.80 -27.15 46.20
CA MET A 45 -13.69 -26.23 46.49
C MET A 45 -13.73 -25.13 45.41
N PRO A 46 -13.43 -23.85 45.72
CA PRO A 46 -13.28 -22.85 44.68
C PRO A 46 -12.08 -23.27 43.81
N LEU A 47 -12.37 -23.77 42.61
CA LEU A 47 -11.37 -24.14 41.62
C LEU A 47 -10.52 -22.89 41.32
N LEU A 48 -9.29 -22.88 41.82
CA LEU A 48 -8.22 -22.08 41.24
C LEU A 48 -8.23 -22.39 39.74
N GLN A 49 -8.63 -21.41 38.94
CA GLN A 49 -8.71 -21.56 37.50
C GLN A 49 -7.28 -21.70 36.98
N THR A 50 -6.80 -22.94 36.89
CA THR A 50 -5.50 -23.27 36.35
C THR A 50 -5.55 -23.01 34.84
N THR A 51 -4.99 -21.88 34.43
CA THR A 51 -4.70 -21.64 33.03
C THR A 51 -3.50 -22.48 32.64
N PHE A 52 -3.75 -23.60 31.96
CA PHE A 52 -2.69 -24.33 31.30
C PHE A 52 -2.19 -23.49 30.13
N PRO A 53 -0.89 -23.22 30.01
CA PRO A 53 -0.35 -22.54 28.84
C PRO A 53 -0.65 -23.39 27.60
N ALA A 54 -0.91 -22.71 26.47
CA ALA A 54 -1.14 -23.38 25.21
C ALA A 54 0.00 -24.36 24.91
N SER A 55 -0.33 -25.58 24.46
CA SER A 55 0.68 -26.58 24.11
C SER A 55 1.53 -26.08 22.95
N VAL A 56 2.81 -25.83 23.21
CA VAL A 56 3.81 -25.48 22.21
C VAL A 56 4.40 -26.78 21.65
N SER A 57 4.54 -26.88 20.33
CA SER A 57 5.11 -28.09 19.73
C SER A 57 6.59 -28.26 20.12
N ILE A 58 7.07 -29.51 20.17
CA ILE A 58 8.50 -29.79 20.42
C ILE A 58 9.38 -29.08 19.37
N ALA A 59 8.91 -28.96 18.12
CA ALA A 59 9.61 -28.25 17.07
C ALA A 59 9.78 -26.74 17.37
N GLU A 60 8.76 -26.08 17.90
CA GLU A 60 8.84 -24.67 18.32
C GLU A 60 9.73 -24.47 19.53
N LEU A 61 9.71 -25.38 20.51
CA LEU A 61 10.63 -25.36 21.65
C LEU A 61 12.09 -25.53 21.21
N LEU A 62 12.36 -26.44 20.26
CA LEU A 62 13.68 -26.60 19.66
C LEU A 62 14.10 -25.36 18.86
N LYS A 63 13.16 -24.67 18.21
CA LYS A 63 13.43 -23.39 17.53
C LYS A 63 13.79 -22.29 18.53
N ALA A 64 13.16 -22.24 19.69
CA ALA A 64 13.48 -21.29 20.77
C ALA A 64 14.87 -21.53 21.38
N GLY A 65 15.38 -22.77 21.33
CA GLY A 65 16.74 -23.11 21.74
C GLY A 65 17.85 -22.59 20.80
N LYS A 66 17.50 -22.07 19.62
CA LYS A 66 18.45 -21.42 18.70
C LYS A 66 18.62 -19.96 19.10
N LEU A 67 19.85 -19.45 19.08
CA LEU A 67 20.12 -18.03 19.27
C LEU A 67 19.38 -17.22 18.18
N VAL A 68 18.38 -16.44 18.58
CA VAL A 68 17.76 -15.44 17.72
C VAL A 68 18.60 -14.17 17.83
N LYS A 69 19.34 -13.85 16.76
CA LYS A 69 20.08 -12.59 16.71
C LYS A 69 19.06 -11.43 16.75
N PRO A 70 19.25 -10.44 17.63
CA PRO A 70 18.35 -9.29 17.65
C PRO A 70 18.49 -8.52 16.33
N THR A 71 17.35 -8.12 15.75
CA THR A 71 17.34 -7.22 14.60
C THR A 71 17.68 -5.81 15.08
N ASN A 72 18.69 -5.19 14.48
CA ASN A 72 19.07 -3.83 14.80
C ASN A 72 17.98 -2.85 14.33
N LYS A 73 17.48 -2.03 15.26
CA LYS A 73 16.43 -1.04 15.01
C LYS A 73 16.82 0.32 15.54
N ASN A 74 16.55 1.35 14.75
CA ASN A 74 16.67 2.74 15.17
C ASN A 74 15.33 3.22 15.69
N LYS A 75 15.32 3.90 16.83
CA LYS A 75 14.13 4.58 17.34
C LYS A 75 14.07 5.96 16.68
N VAL A 76 12.97 6.25 16.00
CA VAL A 76 12.73 7.53 15.33
C VAL A 76 11.36 8.05 15.74
N LYS A 77 11.26 9.34 16.03
CA LYS A 77 9.99 10.04 16.24
C LYS A 77 9.46 10.49 14.88
N LEU A 78 8.25 10.04 14.55
CA LEU A 78 7.62 10.22 13.24
C LEU A 78 6.31 10.99 13.41
N THR A 79 6.14 12.09 12.67
CA THR A 79 4.88 12.84 12.54
C THR A 79 4.11 12.35 11.32
N PHE A 80 2.92 11.81 11.53
CA PHE A 80 2.06 11.25 10.50
C PHE A 80 1.11 12.33 9.98
N GLU A 81 1.23 12.70 8.71
CA GLU A 81 0.34 13.66 8.03
C GLU A 81 -0.55 12.94 7.00
N GLU A 82 -1.73 13.47 6.73
CA GLU A 82 -2.60 13.06 5.62
C GLU A 82 -3.04 14.26 4.76
N PHE A 83 -3.41 13.99 3.51
CA PHE A 83 -3.89 15.01 2.58
C PHE A 83 -5.38 14.84 2.29
N ASP A 84 -6.15 15.88 2.55
CA ASP A 84 -7.57 15.97 2.19
C ASP A 84 -7.71 16.48 0.76
N VAL A 85 -8.08 15.57 -0.15
CA VAL A 85 -8.26 15.88 -1.57
C VAL A 85 -9.41 16.88 -1.81
N GLN A 86 -10.44 16.90 -0.95
CA GLN A 86 -11.60 17.78 -1.17
C GLN A 86 -11.29 19.23 -0.79
N ASN A 87 -10.63 19.41 0.36
CA ASN A 87 -10.29 20.74 0.87
C ASN A 87 -8.91 21.23 0.38
N GLN A 88 -8.10 20.35 -0.20
CA GLN A 88 -6.72 20.62 -0.63
C GLN A 88 -5.81 21.01 0.54
N GLU A 89 -6.00 20.36 1.68
CA GLU A 89 -5.32 20.71 2.94
C GLU A 89 -4.58 19.51 3.54
N TRP A 90 -3.47 19.80 4.21
CA TRP A 90 -2.70 18.84 5.00
C TRP A 90 -3.21 18.81 6.44
N GLN A 91 -3.26 17.62 7.02
CA GLN A 91 -3.71 17.42 8.40
C GLN A 91 -2.71 16.56 9.17
N ASP A 92 -2.33 17.04 10.35
CA ASP A 92 -1.54 16.27 11.31
C ASP A 92 -2.43 15.22 11.98
N VAL A 93 -2.09 13.95 11.78
CA VAL A 93 -2.88 12.82 12.30
C VAL A 93 -2.38 12.41 13.68
N MET A 94 -1.07 12.16 13.80
CA MET A 94 -0.46 11.70 15.05
C MET A 94 1.05 11.85 15.04
N GLU A 95 1.66 11.89 16.22
CA GLU A 95 3.10 11.73 16.41
C GLU A 95 3.36 10.43 17.18
N GLN A 96 4.31 9.62 16.72
CA GLN A 96 4.58 8.32 17.34
C GLN A 96 6.05 7.92 17.22
N ASP A 97 6.58 7.38 18.31
CA ASP A 97 7.86 6.68 18.30
C ASP A 97 7.74 5.37 17.50
N VAL A 98 8.58 5.22 16.48
CA VAL A 98 8.64 4.06 15.59
C VAL A 98 10.05 3.48 15.61
N PHE A 99 10.13 2.15 15.64
CA PHE A 99 11.37 1.39 15.60
C PHE A 99 11.58 0.81 14.22
N VAL A 100 12.48 1.42 13.44
CA VAL A 100 12.75 1.08 12.03
C VAL A 100 13.94 0.13 11.96
N GLU A 101 13.78 -0.98 11.25
CA GLU A 101 14.87 -1.93 10.99
C GLU A 101 15.95 -1.29 10.13
N THR A 102 17.21 -1.56 10.44
CA THR A 102 18.37 -1.01 9.71
C THR A 102 18.59 -1.68 8.35
N GLU A 103 18.07 -2.90 8.16
CA GLU A 103 18.19 -3.64 6.92
C GLU A 103 17.02 -3.32 5.98
N VAL A 104 17.36 -3.00 4.73
CA VAL A 104 16.38 -2.86 3.64
C VAL A 104 15.78 -4.22 3.34
N PHE A 105 14.45 -4.36 3.42
CA PHE A 105 13.79 -5.62 3.06
C PHE A 105 13.37 -5.67 1.58
N LEU A 106 13.20 -4.52 0.93
CA LEU A 106 12.86 -4.43 -0.49
C LEU A 106 13.47 -3.17 -1.11
N ARG A 107 14.16 -3.33 -2.24
CA ARG A 107 14.71 -2.22 -3.05
C ARG A 107 13.88 -2.07 -4.31
N CYS A 108 13.33 -0.88 -4.52
CA CYS A 108 12.63 -0.50 -5.76
C CYS A 108 13.50 0.49 -6.56
N ARG A 109 13.03 0.89 -7.74
CA ARG A 109 13.76 1.81 -8.64
C ARG A 109 14.16 3.12 -7.96
N PHE A 110 13.25 3.71 -7.19
CA PHE A 110 13.44 5.03 -6.59
C PHE A 110 13.57 5.02 -5.06
N ARG A 111 13.13 3.95 -4.41
CA ARG A 111 12.99 3.90 -2.94
C ARG A 111 13.39 2.55 -2.36
N ASP A 112 13.98 2.60 -1.18
CA ASP A 112 14.24 1.44 -0.33
C ASP A 112 13.12 1.34 0.72
N ALA A 113 12.71 0.11 1.05
CA ALA A 113 11.69 -0.15 2.05
C ALA A 113 12.26 -0.91 3.25
N PHE A 114 11.87 -0.45 4.44
CA PHE A 114 12.29 -0.94 5.75
C PHE A 114 11.08 -1.41 6.54
N ARG A 115 11.23 -2.49 7.29
CA ARG A 115 10.20 -2.91 8.24
C ARG A 115 10.30 -2.03 9.47
N ALA A 116 9.16 -1.64 10.01
CA ALA A 116 9.11 -0.82 11.19
C ALA A 116 7.99 -1.26 12.12
N THR A 117 8.13 -0.95 13.40
CA THR A 117 7.13 -1.29 14.42
C THR A 117 6.92 -0.15 15.38
N SER A 118 5.70 0.09 15.81
CA SER A 118 5.40 1.01 16.92
C SER A 118 4.57 0.30 17.99
N LYS A 119 4.44 0.93 19.16
CA LYS A 119 3.54 0.47 20.22
C LYS A 119 2.51 1.56 20.49
N THR A 120 1.24 1.22 20.32
CA THR A 120 0.12 2.13 20.59
C THR A 120 -0.87 1.41 21.49
N GLY A 121 -1.13 1.93 22.70
CA GLY A 121 -2.05 1.32 23.66
C GLY A 121 -1.69 -0.13 24.07
N GLY A 122 -0.39 -0.47 24.09
CA GLY A 122 0.08 -1.83 24.38
C GLY A 122 0.02 -2.82 23.20
N THR A 123 -0.59 -2.43 22.08
CA THR A 123 -0.61 -3.23 20.85
C THR A 123 0.57 -2.86 19.96
N GLN A 124 1.24 -3.87 19.41
CA GLN A 124 2.32 -3.66 18.45
C GLN A 124 1.73 -3.45 17.05
N CYS A 125 2.03 -2.31 16.44
CA CYS A 125 1.68 -2.00 15.06
C CYS A 125 2.88 -2.27 14.16
N GLN A 126 2.64 -2.79 12.95
CA GLN A 126 3.64 -3.01 11.92
C GLN A 126 3.50 -1.96 10.81
N TRP A 127 4.64 -1.51 10.31
CA TRP A 127 4.76 -0.45 9.32
C TRP A 127 5.79 -0.83 8.27
N VAL A 128 5.65 -0.20 7.10
CA VAL A 128 6.70 -0.13 6.09
C VAL A 128 7.12 1.32 5.99
N VAL A 129 8.42 1.59 6.15
CA VAL A 129 9.02 2.93 5.97
C VAL A 129 9.78 2.91 4.65
N LYS A 130 9.48 3.85 3.75
CA LYS A 130 10.16 3.98 2.46
C LYS A 130 11.05 5.22 2.44
N THR A 131 12.29 5.13 1.98
CA THR A 131 13.18 6.28 1.80
C THR A 131 13.68 6.33 0.36
N TYR A 132 13.97 7.53 -0.16
CA TYR A 132 14.58 7.66 -1.48
C TYR A 132 16.00 7.11 -1.46
N ASN A 133 16.38 6.43 -2.55
CA ASN A 133 17.78 6.04 -2.75
C ASN A 133 18.59 7.25 -3.26
N HIS A 134 19.93 7.15 -3.23
CA HIS A 134 20.81 8.26 -3.58
C HIS A 134 20.56 8.80 -5.00
N GLU A 135 20.32 7.92 -5.98
CA GLU A 135 20.04 8.33 -7.36
C GLU A 135 18.73 9.14 -7.47
N ALA A 136 17.70 8.73 -6.72
CA ALA A 136 16.44 9.46 -6.67
C ALA A 136 16.57 10.79 -5.92
N VAL A 137 17.36 10.84 -4.85
CA VAL A 137 17.67 12.09 -4.13
C VAL A 137 18.32 13.11 -5.07
N ASP A 138 19.33 12.69 -5.84
CA ASP A 138 19.99 13.56 -6.81
C ASP A 138 19.00 14.07 -7.88
N ALA A 139 18.15 13.20 -8.40
CA ALA A 139 17.14 13.59 -9.38
C ALA A 139 16.14 14.62 -8.80
N ILE A 140 15.66 14.41 -7.57
CA ILE A 140 14.70 15.30 -6.91
C ILE A 140 15.32 16.67 -6.62
N VAL A 141 16.49 16.67 -5.97
CA VAL A 141 17.11 17.91 -5.49
C VAL A 141 17.73 18.70 -6.63
N VAL A 142 18.43 18.03 -7.55
CA VAL A 142 19.20 18.71 -8.59
C VAL A 142 18.37 18.93 -9.85
N GLN A 143 17.68 17.90 -10.34
CA GLN A 143 17.00 18.00 -11.64
C GLN A 143 15.62 18.65 -11.52
N LEU A 144 14.87 18.32 -10.46
CA LEU A 144 13.53 18.87 -10.23
C LEU A 144 13.54 20.15 -9.37
N SER A 145 14.71 20.54 -8.82
CA SER A 145 14.83 21.70 -7.93
C SER A 145 13.81 21.68 -6.77
N SER A 146 13.54 20.49 -6.23
CA SER A 146 12.54 20.27 -5.18
C SER A 146 13.19 19.68 -3.92
N SER A 147 12.56 19.84 -2.76
CA SER A 147 13.03 19.20 -1.53
C SER A 147 12.53 17.74 -1.44
N ILE A 148 13.22 16.91 -0.67
CA ILE A 148 12.78 15.53 -0.40
C ILE A 148 11.42 15.52 0.32
N GLU A 149 11.19 16.50 1.21
CA GLU A 149 9.94 16.67 1.94
C GLU A 149 8.77 17.00 1.00
N ASP A 150 8.93 18.01 0.14
CA ASP A 150 7.91 18.41 -0.82
C ASP A 150 7.61 17.28 -1.81
N HIS A 151 8.64 16.58 -2.30
CA HIS A 151 8.44 15.48 -3.23
C HIS A 151 7.71 14.29 -2.57
N ALA A 152 7.97 13.98 -1.31
CA ALA A 152 7.19 12.96 -0.62
C ALA A 152 5.76 13.41 -0.33
N ARG A 153 5.54 14.69 0.03
CA ARG A 153 4.20 15.26 0.15
C ARG A 153 3.43 15.14 -1.17
N LYS A 154 4.05 15.46 -2.31
CA LYS A 154 3.49 15.23 -3.65
C LYS A 154 3.16 13.75 -3.89
N GLN A 155 4.01 12.83 -3.44
CA GLN A 155 3.74 11.39 -3.53
C GLN A 155 2.46 11.05 -2.74
N VAL A 156 2.31 11.51 -1.50
CA VAL A 156 1.12 11.21 -0.70
C VAL A 156 -0.15 11.87 -1.26
N GLN A 157 -0.04 13.07 -1.81
CA GLN A 157 -1.13 13.71 -2.55
C GLN A 157 -1.58 12.85 -3.74
N MET A 158 -0.63 12.34 -4.54
CA MET A 158 -0.91 11.42 -5.64
C MET A 158 -1.66 10.17 -5.16
N HIS A 159 -1.23 9.58 -4.04
CA HIS A 159 -1.89 8.40 -3.47
C HIS A 159 -3.28 8.73 -2.92
N ALA A 160 -3.47 9.92 -2.33
CA ALA A 160 -4.77 10.37 -1.87
C ALA A 160 -5.75 10.56 -3.05
N VAL A 161 -5.28 11.11 -4.18
CA VAL A 161 -6.05 11.22 -5.43
C VAL A 161 -6.40 9.83 -5.98
N ALA A 162 -5.42 8.92 -6.04
CA ALA A 162 -5.65 7.54 -6.46
C ALA A 162 -6.71 6.85 -5.60
N ARG A 163 -6.59 6.97 -4.26
CA ARG A 163 -7.59 6.47 -3.30
C ARG A 163 -8.97 7.07 -3.53
N HIS A 164 -9.06 8.36 -3.84
CA HIS A 164 -10.33 9.02 -4.10
C HIS A 164 -11.01 8.44 -5.36
N ILE A 165 -10.25 8.21 -6.43
CA ILE A 165 -10.73 7.58 -7.67
C ILE A 165 -11.13 6.12 -7.41
N ALA A 166 -10.27 5.37 -6.73
CA ALA A 166 -10.47 3.98 -6.31
C ALA A 166 -11.74 3.79 -5.49
N LYS A 167 -12.01 4.69 -4.53
CA LYS A 167 -13.24 4.67 -3.72
C LYS A 167 -14.48 4.89 -4.59
N LYS A 168 -14.45 5.84 -5.53
CA LYS A 168 -15.53 6.06 -6.50
C LYS A 168 -15.76 4.84 -7.40
N PHE A 169 -14.70 4.18 -7.82
CA PHE A 169 -14.77 2.91 -8.57
C PHE A 169 -15.39 1.79 -7.73
N ALA A 170 -14.92 1.61 -6.48
CA ALA A 170 -15.40 0.57 -5.58
C ALA A 170 -16.88 0.73 -5.18
N LEU A 171 -17.43 1.95 -5.14
CA LEU A 171 -18.87 2.17 -4.93
C LEU A 171 -19.74 1.55 -6.05
N LYS A 172 -19.16 1.35 -7.23
CA LYS A 172 -19.82 0.73 -8.39
C LYS A 172 -19.47 -0.75 -8.55
N ALA A 173 -18.50 -1.28 -7.79
CA ALA A 173 -17.99 -2.64 -7.91
C ALA A 173 -18.42 -3.53 -6.71
N PRO A 174 -18.54 -4.86 -6.88
CA PRO A 174 -18.85 -5.79 -5.79
C PRO A 174 -17.78 -5.79 -4.68
N LYS A 175 -18.20 -5.92 -3.41
CA LYS A 175 -17.29 -5.99 -2.26
C LYS A 175 -16.87 -7.44 -1.99
N GLU A 176 -15.60 -7.74 -2.20
CA GLU A 176 -14.95 -8.95 -1.70
C GLU A 176 -13.62 -8.58 -1.05
N TYR A 177 -13.24 -9.30 0.02
CA TYR A 177 -11.95 -9.17 0.70
C TYR A 177 -11.34 -10.55 0.84
N VAL A 178 -10.10 -10.72 0.36
CA VAL A 178 -9.30 -11.94 0.54
C VAL A 178 -7.82 -11.54 0.62
N PRO A 179 -7.02 -12.08 1.54
CA PRO A 179 -5.57 -11.87 1.58
C PRO A 179 -4.87 -12.48 0.36
N GLY A 180 -3.73 -11.89 -0.06
CA GLY A 180 -3.02 -12.29 -1.27
C GLY A 180 -1.51 -12.03 -1.28
N SER A 181 -0.89 -12.37 -2.40
CA SER A 181 0.53 -12.10 -2.69
C SER A 181 0.68 -10.83 -3.54
N PHE A 182 1.80 -10.12 -3.38
CA PHE A 182 2.11 -8.94 -4.19
C PHE A 182 2.26 -9.28 -5.68
N VAL A 183 1.61 -8.50 -6.54
CA VAL A 183 1.57 -8.64 -7.99
C VAL A 183 1.55 -7.25 -8.63
N LYS A 184 2.24 -7.10 -9.77
CA LYS A 184 2.16 -5.91 -10.64
C LYS A 184 1.38 -6.26 -11.91
N TYR A 185 0.31 -5.51 -12.19
CA TYR A 185 -0.61 -5.75 -13.31
C TYR A 185 -0.35 -4.83 -14.48
N ILE A 186 -0.13 -3.54 -14.21
CA ILE A 186 0.10 -2.50 -15.21
C ILE A 186 1.26 -1.65 -14.72
N ASN A 187 2.17 -1.31 -15.60
CA ASN A 187 3.35 -0.52 -15.27
C ASN A 187 3.09 0.98 -15.51
N ASN A 188 3.91 1.85 -14.93
CA ASN A 188 3.78 3.30 -15.09
C ASN A 188 3.98 3.79 -16.55
N ASP A 189 4.59 2.99 -17.42
CA ASP A 189 4.72 3.26 -18.85
C ASP A 189 3.51 2.74 -19.66
N GLY A 190 2.40 2.37 -19.02
CA GLY A 190 1.18 1.90 -19.68
C GLY A 190 1.19 0.42 -20.06
N LYS A 191 2.35 -0.26 -20.00
CA LYS A 191 2.45 -1.67 -20.40
C LYS A 191 1.73 -2.60 -19.43
N CYS A 192 0.85 -3.42 -19.99
CA CYS A 192 0.16 -4.49 -19.27
C CYS A 192 1.04 -5.73 -19.09
N ARG A 193 1.01 -6.31 -17.88
CA ARG A 193 1.57 -7.64 -17.57
C ARG A 193 0.50 -8.68 -17.87
N TYR A 194 0.35 -9.04 -19.14
CA TYR A 194 -0.69 -9.99 -19.54
C TYR A 194 -0.56 -11.34 -18.81
N PRO A 195 -1.69 -11.97 -18.43
CA PRO A 195 -1.71 -13.30 -17.86
C PRO A 195 -1.00 -14.30 -18.77
N HIS A 196 -0.08 -15.09 -18.21
CA HIS A 196 0.60 -16.16 -18.93
C HIS A 196 -0.23 -17.46 -18.90
N ASP A 197 0.08 -18.38 -19.81
CA ASP A 197 -0.57 -19.69 -19.85
C ASP A 197 -0.39 -20.44 -18.51
N GLY A 198 -1.51 -20.89 -17.93
CA GLY A 198 -1.53 -21.61 -16.66
C GLY A 198 -1.64 -20.73 -15.40
N CYS A 199 -1.73 -19.40 -15.53
CA CYS A 199 -2.07 -18.55 -14.40
C CYS A 199 -3.49 -18.84 -13.87
N SER A 200 -3.69 -18.64 -12.57
CA SER A 200 -4.98 -18.84 -11.91
C SER A 200 -6.07 -17.92 -12.48
N ASP A 201 -7.32 -18.38 -12.49
CA ASP A 201 -8.45 -17.54 -12.93
C ASP A 201 -8.63 -16.29 -12.06
N GLU A 202 -8.29 -16.37 -10.76
CA GLU A 202 -8.24 -15.22 -9.86
C GLU A 202 -7.28 -14.13 -10.37
N TYR A 203 -6.09 -14.50 -10.87
CA TYR A 203 -5.15 -13.54 -11.44
C TYR A 203 -5.72 -12.86 -12.70
N LYS A 204 -6.36 -13.64 -13.59
CA LYS A 204 -6.95 -13.11 -14.83
C LYS A 204 -8.06 -12.11 -14.50
N GLU A 205 -8.92 -12.47 -13.55
CA GLU A 205 -10.00 -11.62 -13.08
C GLU A 205 -9.47 -10.31 -12.47
N LEU A 206 -8.45 -10.39 -11.61
CA LEU A 206 -7.82 -9.21 -11.01
C LEU A 206 -7.15 -8.33 -12.06
N PHE A 207 -6.51 -8.93 -13.06
CA PHE A 207 -5.91 -8.20 -14.18
C PHE A 207 -6.97 -7.45 -15.02
N GLU A 208 -8.12 -8.07 -15.29
CA GLU A 208 -9.21 -7.41 -16.00
C GLU A 208 -9.82 -6.25 -15.19
N LYS A 209 -10.00 -6.43 -13.88
CA LYS A 209 -10.42 -5.36 -12.96
C LYS A 209 -9.39 -4.22 -12.92
N ALA A 210 -8.10 -4.54 -12.90
CA ALA A 210 -7.02 -3.55 -12.94
C ALA A 210 -7.08 -2.71 -14.24
N GLN A 211 -7.22 -3.35 -15.40
CA GLN A 211 -7.40 -2.63 -16.67
C GLN A 211 -8.65 -1.74 -16.67
N CYS A 212 -9.77 -2.26 -16.14
CA CYS A 212 -11.00 -1.50 -16.03
C CYS A 212 -10.83 -0.27 -15.12
N LEU A 213 -10.08 -0.37 -14.02
CA LEU A 213 -9.78 0.77 -13.14
C LEU A 213 -8.95 1.85 -13.86
N VAL A 214 -7.93 1.44 -14.62
CA VAL A 214 -7.11 2.36 -15.42
C VAL A 214 -7.96 3.11 -16.44
N HIS A 215 -8.74 2.38 -17.24
CA HIS A 215 -9.65 2.97 -18.20
C HIS A 215 -10.70 3.87 -17.53
N TYR A 216 -11.31 3.41 -16.43
CA TYR A 216 -12.26 4.20 -15.67
C TYR A 216 -11.66 5.54 -15.22
N SER A 217 -10.43 5.55 -14.70
CA SER A 217 -9.75 6.78 -14.25
C SER A 217 -9.53 7.78 -15.38
N TYR A 218 -9.26 7.29 -16.59
CA TYR A 218 -9.10 8.11 -17.78
C TYR A 218 -10.41 8.71 -18.26
N ASP A 219 -11.49 7.92 -18.26
CA ASP A 219 -12.81 8.40 -18.67
C ASP A 219 -13.39 9.42 -17.69
N ILE A 220 -13.42 9.12 -16.39
CA ILE A 220 -14.03 10.02 -15.39
C ILE A 220 -13.27 11.34 -15.22
N SER A 221 -12.01 11.37 -15.63
CA SER A 221 -11.19 12.58 -15.57
C SER A 221 -11.30 13.42 -16.85
N GLU A 222 -12.22 13.09 -17.75
CA GLU A 222 -12.34 13.71 -19.07
C GLU A 222 -11.01 13.65 -19.84
N LYS A 223 -10.30 12.51 -19.72
CA LYS A 223 -9.01 12.23 -20.36
C LYS A 223 -7.83 13.07 -19.86
N LYS A 224 -7.98 13.74 -18.71
CA LYS A 224 -6.93 14.60 -18.14
C LYS A 224 -5.86 13.83 -17.37
N LEU A 225 -6.22 12.69 -16.78
CA LEU A 225 -5.29 11.83 -16.05
C LEU A 225 -5.63 10.35 -16.20
N MET A 226 -4.67 9.48 -15.92
CA MET A 226 -4.81 8.04 -15.92
C MET A 226 -4.03 7.44 -14.76
N LEU A 227 -4.69 6.61 -13.95
CA LEU A 227 -4.02 5.77 -12.96
C LEU A 227 -3.20 4.71 -13.69
N LEU A 228 -1.93 4.58 -13.33
CA LEU A 228 -1.01 3.57 -13.81
C LEU A 228 -0.26 2.95 -12.62
N ASP A 229 0.74 2.13 -12.91
CA ASP A 229 1.51 1.37 -11.92
C ASP A 229 0.64 0.54 -10.97
N ILE A 230 -0.43 -0.05 -11.50
CA ILE A 230 -1.37 -0.87 -10.73
C ILE A 230 -0.66 -2.13 -10.23
N GLN A 231 -0.33 -2.13 -8.95
CA GLN A 231 0.32 -3.22 -8.24
C GLN A 231 -0.25 -3.34 -6.83
N GLY A 232 -0.23 -4.54 -6.26
CA GLY A 232 -1.01 -4.81 -5.07
C GLY A 232 -1.00 -6.25 -4.62
N SER A 233 -1.64 -6.52 -3.50
CA SER A 233 -2.04 -7.84 -3.06
C SER A 233 -3.55 -7.99 -3.28
N LYS A 234 -3.93 -8.73 -4.33
CA LYS A 234 -5.33 -8.85 -4.77
C LYS A 234 -6.00 -7.50 -4.99
N LEU A 235 -6.95 -7.12 -4.13
CA LEU A 235 -7.72 -5.87 -4.22
C LEU A 235 -7.13 -4.73 -3.37
N ASP A 236 -6.01 -4.97 -2.70
CA ASP A 236 -5.29 -3.95 -1.94
C ASP A 236 -4.13 -3.48 -2.83
N LEU A 237 -4.28 -2.30 -3.41
CA LEU A 237 -3.26 -1.70 -4.28
C LEU A 237 -2.26 -0.89 -3.45
N TYR A 238 -1.04 -0.79 -3.97
CA TYR A 238 0.07 -0.08 -3.35
C TYR A 238 0.81 0.72 -4.40
N ASP A 239 1.27 1.91 -4.03
CA ASP A 239 2.19 2.68 -4.86
C ASP A 239 1.72 2.93 -6.30
N PRO A 240 0.46 3.39 -6.53
CA PRO A 240 0.02 3.75 -7.86
C PRO A 240 0.78 4.96 -8.38
N GLU A 241 0.85 5.08 -9.70
CA GLU A 241 1.36 6.26 -10.39
C GLU A 241 0.22 6.96 -11.15
N ILE A 242 0.34 8.26 -11.41
CA ILE A 242 -0.61 9.00 -12.25
C ILE A 242 0.12 9.57 -13.45
N ALA A 243 -0.37 9.21 -14.64
CA ALA A 243 -0.01 9.90 -15.87
C ALA A 243 -1.02 11.02 -16.14
N THR A 244 -0.54 12.20 -16.55
CA THR A 244 -1.39 13.35 -16.91
C THR A 244 -1.25 13.72 -18.37
N ALA A 245 -2.32 14.28 -18.97
CA ALA A 245 -2.27 14.75 -20.36
C ALA A 245 -1.24 15.87 -20.55
N ASN A 246 -1.10 16.74 -19.55
CA ASN A 246 -0.08 17.78 -19.47
C ASN A 246 0.85 17.49 -18.29
N ILE A 247 2.17 17.67 -18.45
CA ILE A 247 3.15 17.43 -17.37
C ILE A 247 3.12 18.52 -16.28
N MET A 248 2.63 19.70 -16.62
CA MET A 248 2.74 20.91 -15.81
C MET A 248 1.44 21.69 -15.85
N ASP A 249 1.11 22.31 -14.73
CA ASP A 249 0.03 23.28 -14.63
C ASP A 249 0.44 24.59 -15.32
N GLU A 250 -0.37 25.08 -16.26
CA GLU A 250 -0.02 26.25 -17.07
C GLU A 250 0.04 27.56 -16.27
N GLU A 251 -0.76 27.67 -15.20
CA GLU A 251 -0.85 28.90 -14.41
C GLU A 251 0.28 28.98 -13.38
N SER A 252 0.50 27.91 -12.62
CA SER A 252 1.51 27.87 -11.56
C SER A 252 2.89 27.45 -12.05
N SER A 253 3.01 26.87 -13.25
CA SER A 253 4.23 26.21 -13.73
C SER A 253 4.70 25.07 -12.81
N GLU A 254 3.80 24.53 -11.97
CA GLU A 254 4.10 23.38 -11.12
C GLU A 254 3.91 22.07 -11.88
N LEU A 255 4.87 21.15 -11.71
CA LEU A 255 4.77 19.80 -12.25
C LEU A 255 3.66 19.02 -11.55
N TYR A 256 2.82 18.34 -12.31
CA TYR A 256 1.79 17.45 -11.77
C TYR A 256 2.41 16.15 -11.27
N PHE A 257 2.12 15.83 -10.01
CA PHE A 257 2.54 14.61 -9.32
C PHE A 257 4.08 14.44 -9.27
N CYS A 258 4.57 13.20 -9.33
CA CYS A 258 5.95 12.85 -9.05
C CYS A 258 6.72 12.41 -10.30
N CYS A 259 8.00 12.09 -10.14
CA CYS A 259 8.90 11.69 -11.22
C CYS A 259 8.50 10.43 -12.02
N GLY A 260 7.51 9.67 -11.55
CA GLY A 260 6.97 8.52 -12.27
C GLY A 260 5.91 8.88 -13.32
N ASN A 261 5.42 10.13 -13.34
CA ASN A 261 4.44 10.62 -14.31
C ASN A 261 5.01 10.59 -15.73
N CYS A 262 4.62 9.56 -16.48
CA CYS A 262 5.03 9.33 -17.87
C CYS A 262 4.10 10.01 -18.88
N THR A 263 3.27 10.94 -18.43
CA THR A 263 2.43 11.83 -19.26
C THR A 263 1.67 11.10 -20.38
N SER A 264 1.62 11.67 -21.59
CA SER A 264 0.96 11.07 -22.74
C SER A 264 1.59 9.74 -23.14
N VAL A 265 2.88 9.50 -22.86
CA VAL A 265 3.56 8.25 -23.23
C VAL A 265 2.91 7.06 -22.53
N GLY A 266 2.69 7.15 -21.21
CA GLY A 266 2.03 6.08 -20.45
C GLY A 266 0.57 5.90 -20.86
N ILE A 267 -0.13 7.00 -21.15
CA ILE A 267 -1.53 6.99 -21.59
C ILE A 267 -1.66 6.30 -22.94
N GLU A 268 -0.89 6.74 -23.95
CA GLU A 268 -0.94 6.22 -25.32
C GLU A 268 -0.57 4.74 -25.37
N GLU A 269 0.46 4.32 -24.62
CA GLU A 269 0.88 2.92 -24.58
C GLU A 269 -0.18 2.02 -23.96
N PHE A 270 -0.85 2.46 -22.88
CA PHE A 270 -1.97 1.72 -22.32
C PHE A 270 -3.13 1.63 -23.32
N LEU A 271 -3.56 2.75 -23.90
CA LEU A 271 -4.68 2.78 -24.85
C LEU A 271 -4.44 1.88 -26.07
N LYS A 272 -3.21 1.88 -26.60
CA LYS A 272 -2.82 1.01 -27.72
C LYS A 272 -2.92 -0.48 -27.40
N GLY A 273 -2.67 -0.87 -26.14
CA GLY A 273 -2.71 -2.26 -25.69
C GLY A 273 -4.04 -2.68 -25.06
N HIS A 274 -4.92 -1.74 -24.76
CA HIS A 274 -6.18 -2.01 -24.06
C HIS A 274 -7.27 -2.47 -25.03
N THR A 275 -8.05 -3.44 -24.58
CA THR A 275 -9.32 -3.80 -25.21
C THR A 275 -10.34 -3.94 -24.11
N CYS A 276 -11.51 -3.30 -24.26
CA CYS A 276 -12.55 -3.34 -23.25
C CYS A 276 -12.94 -4.77 -22.89
N ASN A 277 -12.75 -5.11 -21.61
CA ASN A 277 -13.20 -6.37 -21.04
C ASN A 277 -14.63 -6.25 -20.47
N ASP A 278 -15.14 -7.34 -19.92
CA ASP A 278 -16.53 -7.36 -19.43
C ASP A 278 -16.77 -6.40 -18.25
N TYR A 279 -15.77 -6.12 -17.42
CA TYR A 279 -15.88 -5.11 -16.38
C TYR A 279 -15.98 -3.69 -16.97
N CYS A 280 -15.21 -3.38 -18.02
CA CYS A 280 -15.33 -2.09 -18.71
C CYS A 280 -16.77 -1.87 -19.24
N LYS A 281 -17.34 -2.92 -19.84
CA LYS A 281 -18.72 -2.90 -20.36
C LYS A 281 -19.75 -2.76 -19.23
N MET A 282 -19.58 -3.50 -18.12
CA MET A 282 -20.45 -3.39 -16.94
C MET A 282 -20.43 -1.99 -16.34
N MET A 283 -19.29 -1.29 -16.43
CA MET A 283 -19.13 0.08 -15.95
C MET A 283 -19.64 1.14 -16.94
N GLY A 284 -20.07 0.73 -18.14
CA GLY A 284 -20.55 1.63 -19.19
C GLY A 284 -19.46 2.51 -19.80
N LEU A 285 -18.20 2.05 -19.78
CA LEU A 285 -17.08 2.79 -20.34
C LEU A 285 -17.11 2.78 -21.87
N PRO A 286 -16.67 3.87 -22.53
CA PRO A 286 -16.59 3.92 -23.99
C PRO A 286 -15.54 2.95 -24.51
N ASP A 287 -15.80 2.29 -25.64
CA ASP A 287 -14.78 1.46 -26.29
C ASP A 287 -13.54 2.30 -26.67
N GLN A 288 -12.36 1.72 -26.45
CA GLN A 288 -11.06 2.29 -26.85
C GLN A 288 -10.58 1.67 -28.15
#